data_AF-A0A098EMX7-F1
#
_entry.id   AF-A0A098EMX7-F1
#
_cell.length_a   1.000
_cell.length_b   1.000
_cell.length_c   1.000
_cell.angle_alpha   90.00
_cell.angle_beta   90.00
_cell.angle_gamma   90.00
#
_symmetry.space_group_name_H-M   'P 1'
#
loop_
_entity.id
_entity.type
_entity.pdbx_description
1 polymer ?
#
loop_
_entity_poly.entity_id
_entity_poly.type
_entity_poly.pdbx_seq_one_letter_code
_entity_poly.pdbx_strand_id
1 'polypeptide(L)'
;MTCHQPISAETVRFQFMRVKDTHVEDNIKYITLFARLTLRNAYRAKSVWVEIDEVKWDQAPRKLKEMPDAMHFYTIDESIFKELYQISKDRYEELYFVTPFYKASETKRLG
;
A
#
# COMPACT_ATOMS: atom_id res chain seq x y z
N MET A 1 -27.81 -39.35 7.39
CA MET A 1 -26.71 -38.47 7.81
C MET A 1 -26.50 -37.45 6.71
N THR A 2 -27.08 -36.26 6.84
CA THR A 2 -26.91 -35.15 5.89
C THR A 2 -25.70 -34.33 6.32
N CYS A 3 -24.60 -34.44 5.58
CA CYS A 3 -23.46 -33.53 5.73
C CYS A 3 -23.89 -32.14 5.27
N HIS A 4 -24.14 -31.26 6.23
CA HIS A 4 -24.16 -29.82 5.98
C HIS A 4 -22.73 -29.40 5.64
N GLN A 5 -22.40 -29.31 4.35
CA GLN A 5 -21.23 -28.54 3.94
C GLN A 5 -21.57 -27.06 4.17
N PRO A 6 -20.91 -26.35 5.09
CA PRO A 6 -21.10 -24.92 5.21
C PRO A 6 -20.61 -24.28 3.92
N ILE A 7 -21.52 -23.55 3.26
CA ILE A 7 -21.21 -22.68 2.13
C ILE A 7 -20.08 -21.75 2.59
N SER A 8 -18.93 -21.86 1.93
CA SER A 8 -17.70 -21.13 2.24
C SER A 8 -17.99 -19.66 2.51
N ALA A 9 -17.71 -19.19 3.74
CA ALA A 9 -17.72 -17.76 4.04
C ALA A 9 -16.81 -17.04 3.02
N GLU A 10 -17.36 -16.05 2.31
CA GLU A 10 -16.57 -15.22 1.39
C GLU A 10 -15.43 -14.58 2.19
N THR A 11 -14.20 -15.05 1.99
CA THR A 11 -13.05 -14.53 2.71
C THR A 11 -12.63 -13.22 2.07
N VAL A 12 -12.96 -12.11 2.73
CA VAL A 12 -12.48 -10.78 2.36
C VAL A 12 -11.00 -10.67 2.71
N ARG A 13 -10.18 -10.25 1.73
CA ARG A 13 -8.76 -9.95 1.91
C ARG A 13 -8.56 -8.44 1.95
N PHE A 14 -7.86 -7.99 2.98
CA PHE A 14 -7.49 -6.60 3.18
C PHE A 14 -6.03 -6.41 2.78
N GLN A 15 -5.76 -5.41 1.94
CA GLN A 15 -4.46 -5.23 1.32
C GLN A 15 -4.01 -3.78 1.44
N PHE A 16 -2.74 -3.60 1.80
CA PHE A 16 -2.04 -2.32 1.79
C PHE A 16 -0.88 -2.39 0.82
N MET A 17 -0.75 -1.38 -0.03
CA MET A 17 0.35 -1.23 -0.96
C MET A 17 0.99 0.13 -0.74
N ARG A 18 2.33 0.18 -0.77
CA ARG A 18 3.08 1.42 -0.87
C ARG A 18 4.21 1.30 -1.88
N VAL A 19 4.51 2.38 -2.57
CA VAL A 19 5.52 2.46 -3.61
C VAL A 19 6.33 3.72 -3.36
N LYS A 20 7.64 3.60 -3.55
CA LYS A 20 8.53 4.72 -3.80
C LYS A 20 9.27 4.41 -5.08
N ASP A 21 9.30 5.35 -6.00
CA ASP A 21 10.02 5.24 -7.27
C ASP A 21 10.77 6.53 -7.56
N THR A 22 11.86 6.44 -8.29
CA THR A 22 12.70 7.58 -8.64
C THR A 22 12.88 7.60 -10.14
N HIS A 23 12.53 8.72 -10.77
CA HIS A 23 12.60 8.84 -12.22
C HIS A 23 13.15 10.21 -12.63
N VAL A 24 13.45 10.37 -13.92
CA VAL A 24 13.96 11.62 -14.50
C VAL A 24 13.02 12.07 -15.61
N GLU A 25 12.54 13.31 -15.50
CA GLU A 25 11.72 14.00 -16.50
C GLU A 25 12.34 15.38 -16.76
N ASP A 26 12.57 15.72 -18.03
CA ASP A 26 13.20 16.99 -18.45
C ASP A 26 14.51 17.33 -17.71
N ASN A 27 15.37 16.33 -17.51
CA ASN A 27 16.61 16.40 -16.72
C ASN A 27 16.44 16.76 -15.23
N ILE A 28 15.21 16.74 -14.73
CA ILE A 28 14.90 16.93 -13.31
C ILE A 28 14.57 15.56 -12.72
N LYS A 29 15.20 15.25 -11.59
CA LYS A 29 14.98 14.00 -10.86
C LYS A 29 13.81 14.17 -9.89
N TYR A 30 12.88 13.24 -9.90
CA TYR A 30 11.70 13.21 -9.04
C TYR A 30 11.64 11.93 -8.22
N ILE A 31 10.87 11.97 -7.13
CA ILE A 31 10.46 10.81 -6.36
C ILE A 31 8.93 10.75 -6.41
N THR A 32 8.39 9.65 -6.93
CA THR A 32 6.96 9.34 -6.88
C THR A 32 6.68 8.45 -5.68
N LEU A 33 5.65 8.80 -4.92
CA LEU A 33 5.15 8.01 -3.80
C LEU A 33 3.71 7.63 -4.09
N PHE A 34 3.38 6.37 -3.90
CA PHE A 34 2.01 5.88 -4.07
C PHE A 34 1.63 4.99 -2.91
N ALA A 35 0.42 5.14 -2.40
CA ALA A 35 -0.12 4.26 -1.37
C ALA A 35 -1.58 3.93 -1.66
N ARG A 36 -2.00 2.72 -1.29
CA ARG A 36 -3.36 2.24 -1.54
C ARG A 36 -3.81 1.23 -0.52
N LEU A 37 -5.07 1.36 -0.11
CA LEU A 37 -5.82 0.36 0.65
C LEU A 37 -6.85 -0.29 -0.26
N THR A 38 -6.80 -1.62 -0.37
CA THR A 38 -7.70 -2.41 -1.23
C THR A 38 -8.41 -3.49 -0.43
N LEU A 39 -9.71 -3.60 -0.66
CA LEU A 39 -10.54 -4.71 -0.21
C LEU A 39 -10.79 -5.65 -1.41
N ARG A 40 -10.49 -6.93 -1.26
CA ARG A 40 -10.68 -7.95 -2.31
C ARG A 40 -11.55 -9.09 -1.79
N ASN A 41 -12.61 -9.43 -2.50
CA ASN A 41 -13.35 -10.67 -2.30
C ASN A 41 -13.20 -11.56 -3.55
N ALA A 42 -13.98 -12.64 -3.64
CA ALA A 42 -13.87 -13.61 -4.74
C ALA A 42 -14.18 -13.02 -6.12
N TYR A 43 -14.97 -11.94 -6.19
CA TYR A 43 -15.51 -11.40 -7.44
C TYR A 43 -14.98 -10.01 -7.79
N ARG A 44 -14.52 -9.24 -6.81
CA ARG A 44 -14.13 -7.83 -7.01
C ARG A 44 -12.96 -7.43 -6.13
N ALA A 45 -12.16 -6.52 -6.66
CA ALA A 45 -11.23 -5.71 -5.89
C ALA A 45 -11.74 -4.27 -5.89
N LYS A 46 -11.79 -3.65 -4.71
CA LYS A 46 -12.17 -2.25 -4.52
C LYS A 46 -11.06 -1.52 -3.77
N SER A 47 -10.46 -0.53 -4.42
CA SER A 47 -9.61 0.44 -3.73
C SER A 47 -10.49 1.33 -2.88
N VAL A 48 -10.30 1.32 -1.56
CA VAL A 48 -11.09 2.16 -0.65
C VAL A 48 -10.42 3.51 -0.41
N TRP A 49 -9.11 3.57 -0.62
CA TRP A 49 -8.30 4.78 -0.50
C TRP A 49 -7.06 4.61 -1.37
N VAL A 50 -6.65 5.70 -2.01
CA VAL A 50 -5.49 5.79 -2.89
C VAL A 50 -4.91 7.20 -2.71
N GLU A 51 -3.60 7.31 -2.68
CA GLU A 51 -2.92 8.60 -2.77
C GLU A 51 -1.63 8.50 -3.57
N ILE A 52 -1.31 9.57 -4.30
CA ILE A 52 -0.10 9.72 -5.09
C ILE A 52 0.51 11.10 -4.87
N ASP A 53 1.79 11.11 -4.49
CA ASP A 53 2.57 12.32 -4.32
C ASP A 53 3.80 12.27 -5.23
N GLU A 54 4.26 13.45 -5.62
CA GLU A 54 5.51 13.62 -6.34
C GLU A 54 6.30 14.77 -5.75
N VAL A 55 7.61 14.55 -5.58
CA VAL A 55 8.51 15.55 -5.04
C VAL A 55 9.79 15.61 -5.85
N LYS A 56 10.25 16.84 -6.15
CA LYS A 56 11.57 17.06 -6.75
C LYS A 56 12.65 16.54 -5.82
N TRP A 57 13.62 15.81 -6.38
CA TRP A 57 14.71 15.23 -5.61
C TRP A 57 15.37 16.26 -4.70
N ASP A 58 15.70 17.45 -5.21
CA ASP A 58 16.42 18.45 -4.41
C ASP A 58 15.62 18.96 -3.20
N GLN A 59 14.30 18.94 -3.29
CA GLN A 59 13.37 19.36 -2.21
C GLN A 59 13.00 18.20 -1.29
N ALA A 60 13.24 16.95 -1.69
CA ALA A 60 12.84 15.79 -0.92
C ALA A 60 13.63 15.66 0.38
N PRO A 61 12.97 15.34 1.51
CA PRO A 61 13.64 15.02 2.77
C PRO A 61 14.60 13.84 2.60
N ARG A 62 15.69 13.84 3.37
CA ARG A 62 16.75 12.81 3.30
C ARG A 62 16.19 11.39 3.39
N LYS A 63 15.21 11.16 4.27
CA LYS A 63 14.56 9.86 4.46
C LYS A 63 13.96 9.30 3.16
N LEU A 64 13.36 10.14 2.30
CA LEU A 64 12.81 9.70 1.00
C LEU A 64 13.91 9.38 -0.01
N LYS A 65 15.01 10.14 0.00
CA LYS A 65 16.18 9.90 -0.87
C LYS A 65 16.87 8.57 -0.56
N GLU A 66 16.92 8.21 0.73
CA GLU A 66 17.54 6.97 1.22
C GLU A 66 16.64 5.74 1.06
N MET A 67 15.33 5.93 0.85
CA MET A 67 14.42 4.81 0.61
C MET A 67 14.72 4.15 -0.73
N PRO A 68 14.76 2.81 -0.78
CA PRO A 68 14.94 2.08 -2.03
C PRO A 68 13.72 2.26 -2.94
N ASP A 69 13.96 2.28 -4.25
CA ASP A 69 12.89 2.22 -5.24
C ASP A 69 12.25 0.82 -5.21
N ALA A 70 11.02 0.76 -4.71
CA ALA A 70 10.32 -0.49 -4.46
C ALA A 70 8.81 -0.30 -4.35
N MET A 71 8.09 -1.32 -4.81
CA MET A 71 6.69 -1.56 -4.50
C MET A 71 6.61 -2.63 -3.41
N HIS A 72 5.97 -2.28 -2.30
CA HIS A 72 5.64 -3.20 -1.21
C HIS A 72 4.15 -3.48 -1.19
N PHE A 73 3.81 -4.74 -0.99
CA PHE A 73 2.45 -5.22 -0.91
C PHE A 73 2.27 -6.04 0.35
N TYR A 74 1.21 -5.76 1.11
CA TYR A 74 0.93 -6.41 2.39
C TYR A 74 -0.51 -6.90 2.39
N THR A 75 -0.70 -8.18 2.71
CA THR A 75 -2.00 -8.71 3.13
C THR A 75 -2.08 -8.58 4.64
N ILE A 76 -3.10 -7.89 5.13
CA ILE A 76 -3.23 -7.49 6.54
C ILE A 76 -4.57 -7.94 7.12
N ASP A 77 -4.69 -7.87 8.45
CA ASP A 77 -5.97 -8.04 9.13
C ASP A 77 -6.90 -6.84 8.95
N GLU A 78 -8.20 -7.08 9.12
CA GLU A 78 -9.22 -6.03 9.03
C GLU A 78 -9.00 -4.91 10.05
N SER A 79 -8.56 -5.24 11.27
CA SER A 79 -8.27 -4.26 12.33
C SER A 79 -7.16 -3.30 11.89
N ILE A 80 -6.04 -3.84 11.42
CA ILE A 80 -4.90 -3.06 10.90
C ILE A 80 -5.34 -2.23 9.69
N PHE A 81 -6.15 -2.80 8.79
CA PHE A 81 -6.68 -2.07 7.65
C PHE A 81 -7.52 -0.85 8.07
N LYS A 82 -8.38 -1.01 9.09
CA LYS A 82 -9.19 0.11 9.64
C LYS A 82 -8.30 1.19 10.25
N GLU A 83 -7.26 0.81 10.99
CA GLU A 83 -6.29 1.76 11.55
C GLU A 83 -5.55 2.53 10.46
N LEU A 84 -5.00 1.82 9.47
CA LEU A 84 -4.35 2.45 8.32
C LEU A 84 -5.30 3.39 7.57
N TYR A 85 -6.58 3.02 7.45
CA TYR A 85 -7.59 3.87 6.84
C TYR A 85 -7.93 5.12 7.66
N GLN A 86 -7.80 5.09 8.99
CA GLN A 86 -7.91 6.31 9.79
C GLN A 86 -6.67 7.18 9.64
N ILE A 87 -5.47 6.58 9.70
CA ILE A 87 -4.21 7.30 9.45
C ILE A 87 -4.24 7.97 8.08
N SER A 88 -4.79 7.30 7.06
CA SER A 88 -4.91 7.82 5.70
C SER A 88 -5.80 9.06 5.56
N LYS A 89 -6.67 9.33 6.54
CA LYS A 89 -7.53 10.53 6.54
C LYS A 89 -6.87 11.71 7.23
N ASP A 90 -6.00 11.46 8.20
CA ASP A 90 -5.44 12.49 9.07
C ASP A 90 -4.00 12.86 8.70
N ARG A 91 -3.18 11.85 8.35
CA ARG A 91 -1.72 11.93 8.16
C ARG A 91 -1.25 10.86 7.16
N TYR A 92 -1.70 10.97 5.92
CA TYR A 92 -1.48 9.92 4.93
C TYR A 92 -0.01 9.75 4.54
N GLU A 93 0.81 10.78 4.68
CA GLU A 93 2.23 10.79 4.32
C GLU A 93 3.01 9.76 5.15
N GLU A 94 2.57 9.49 6.38
CA GLU A 94 3.13 8.45 7.24
C GLU A 94 3.03 7.06 6.59
N LEU A 95 1.99 6.82 5.78
CA LEU A 95 1.77 5.53 5.13
C LEU A 95 2.88 5.19 4.12
N TYR A 96 3.60 6.17 3.58
CA TYR A 96 4.74 5.89 2.70
C TYR A 96 5.91 5.22 3.42
N PHE A 97 5.97 5.36 4.75
CA PHE A 97 7.05 4.83 5.58
C PHE A 97 6.62 3.64 6.46
N VAL A 98 5.32 3.40 6.63
CA VAL A 98 4.81 2.36 7.50
C VAL A 98 5.05 0.96 6.92
N THR A 99 5.50 0.05 7.78
CA THR A 99 5.42 -1.40 7.54
C THR A 99 4.40 -1.96 8.53
N PRO A 100 3.20 -2.36 8.08
CA PRO A 100 2.15 -2.81 9.00
C PRO A 100 2.46 -4.21 9.53
N PHE A 101 1.75 -4.63 10.58
CA PHE A 101 1.65 -6.05 10.89
C PHE A 101 0.88 -6.75 9.76
N TYR A 102 1.52 -7.73 9.11
CA TYR A 102 1.00 -8.39 7.93
C TYR A 102 0.95 -9.92 8.09
N LYS A 103 0.00 -10.53 7.39
CA LYS A 103 -0.09 -12.00 7.21
C LYS A 103 0.86 -12.50 6.14
N ALA A 104 1.00 -11.72 5.08
CA ALA A 104 1.89 -12.00 3.96
C ALA A 104 2.36 -10.69 3.34
N SER A 105 3.57 -10.69 2.80
CA SER A 105 4.15 -9.53 2.13
C SER A 105 4.87 -9.93 0.85
N GLU A 106 4.79 -9.08 -0.15
CA GLU A 106 5.58 -9.17 -1.38
C GLU A 106 6.30 -7.84 -1.59
N THR A 107 7.53 -7.89 -2.14
CA THR A 107 8.29 -6.69 -2.48
C THR A 107 8.88 -6.85 -3.87
N LYS A 108 8.63 -5.87 -4.72
CA LYS A 108 9.20 -5.76 -6.05
C LYS A 108 10.12 -4.54 -6.08
N ARG A 109 11.41 -4.74 -6.36
CA ARG A 109 12.34 -3.63 -6.61
C ARG A 109 11.98 -2.95 -7.92
N LEU A 110 12.06 -1.64 -7.92
CA LEU A 110 11.97 -0.80 -9.12
C LEU A 110 13.39 -0.39 -9.51
N GLY A 111 13.59 0.00 -10.77
CA GLY A 111 14.92 0.24 -11.34
C GLY A 111 14.88 1.25 -12.47
#